data_AF-A0A7K2XYT3-F1
#
_entry.id   AF-A0A7K2XYT3-F1
#
_cell.length_a   1.000
_cell.length_b   1.000
_cell.length_c   1.000
_cell.angle_alpha   90.00
_cell.angle_beta   90.00
_cell.angle_gamma   90.00
#
_symmetry.space_group_name_H-M   'P 1'
#
loop_
_entity.id
_entity.type
_entity.pdbx_description
1 polymer ?
#
loop_
_entity_poly.entity_id
_entity_poly.type
_entity_poly.pdbx_seq_one_letter_code
_entity_poly.pdbx_strand_id
1 'polypeptide(L)'
;PGVRAAAAAALRELVEVLPGGPELGAGLRTALAVPDAAVRSAALEALRALRLGDAELYALSLADADPEVRIHAVRALVSVDAVPELAAAAADAAREVRVAVAKGLASVHAPVPAPLDPLLADPDPLVRGAALAA
;
A
#
# COMPACT_ATOMS: atom_id res chain seq x y z
N PRO A 1 -2.44 8.68 -22.88
CA PRO A 1 -1.62 7.77 -22.03
C PRO A 1 -0.40 8.44 -21.37
N GLY A 2 0.37 9.27 -22.08
CA GLY A 2 1.64 9.83 -21.56
C GLY A 2 1.53 10.88 -20.44
N VAL A 3 0.54 11.76 -20.48
CA VAL A 3 0.46 12.90 -19.53
C VAL A 3 0.21 12.45 -18.08
N ARG A 4 -0.63 11.43 -17.87
CA ARG A 4 -0.95 10.92 -16.52
C ARG A 4 0.21 10.14 -15.91
N ALA A 5 0.88 9.30 -16.69
CA ALA A 5 2.08 8.59 -16.26
C ALA A 5 3.24 9.56 -15.94
N ALA A 6 3.42 10.60 -16.76
CA ALA A 6 4.40 11.64 -16.52
C ALA A 6 4.08 12.45 -15.26
N ALA A 7 2.81 12.78 -15.01
CA ALA A 7 2.38 13.44 -13.78
C ALA A 7 2.61 12.58 -12.54
N ALA A 8 2.31 11.27 -12.63
CA ALA A 8 2.60 10.31 -11.56
C ALA A 8 4.10 10.17 -11.29
N ALA A 9 4.94 10.18 -12.34
CA ALA A 9 6.39 10.17 -12.19
C ALA A 9 6.91 11.47 -11.57
N ALA A 10 6.44 12.62 -12.06
CA ALA A 10 6.80 13.92 -11.50
C ALA A 10 6.39 14.06 -10.02
N LEU A 11 5.22 13.54 -9.63
CA LEU A 11 4.82 13.51 -8.22
C LEU A 11 5.76 12.67 -7.35
N ARG A 12 6.27 11.55 -7.87
CA ARG A 12 7.28 10.74 -7.15
C ARG A 12 8.60 11.49 -6.98
N GLU A 13 9.06 12.17 -8.02
CA GLU A 13 10.30 12.97 -7.99
C GLU A 13 10.18 14.20 -7.08
N LEU A 14 9.00 14.80 -6.99
CA LEU A 14 8.78 16.05 -6.25
C LEU A 14 8.31 15.86 -4.81
N VAL A 15 8.10 14.62 -4.36
CA VAL A 15 7.52 14.35 -3.04
C VAL A 15 8.40 14.83 -1.88
N GLU A 16 9.72 14.95 -2.10
CA GLU A 16 10.66 15.46 -1.09
C GLU A 16 10.65 16.99 -0.95
N VAL A 17 10.12 17.71 -1.94
CA VAL A 17 10.13 19.18 -2.00
C VAL A 17 8.74 19.82 -2.01
N LEU A 18 7.68 19.03 -2.21
CA LEU A 18 6.30 19.50 -2.15
C LEU A 18 5.89 19.73 -0.68
N PRO A 19 5.51 20.95 -0.28
CA PRO A 19 4.96 21.16 1.04
C PRO A 19 3.65 20.38 1.18
N GLY A 20 3.61 19.45 2.13
CA GLY A 20 2.41 18.69 2.48
C GLY A 20 1.34 19.64 3.02
N GLY A 21 0.38 20.01 2.15
CA GLY A 21 -0.71 20.93 2.47
C GLY A 21 -2.09 20.30 2.29
N PRO A 22 -3.14 20.87 2.91
CA PRO A 22 -4.50 20.32 2.86
C PRO A 22 -5.07 20.25 1.44
N GLU A 23 -4.76 21.21 0.57
CA GLU A 23 -5.19 21.21 -0.83
C GLU A 23 -4.60 20.05 -1.63
N LEU A 24 -3.28 19.81 -1.46
CA LEU A 24 -2.61 18.66 -2.07
C LEU A 24 -3.18 17.35 -1.55
N GLY A 25 -3.41 17.25 -0.24
CA GLY A 25 -4.08 16.10 0.36
C GLY A 25 -5.47 15.84 -0.24
N ALA A 26 -6.29 16.87 -0.44
CA ALA A 26 -7.60 16.72 -1.07
C ALA A 26 -7.51 16.27 -2.54
N GLY A 27 -6.55 16.84 -3.29
CA GLY A 27 -6.29 16.45 -4.68
C GLY A 27 -5.85 14.99 -4.81
N LEU A 28 -4.95 14.53 -3.93
CA LEU A 28 -4.49 13.15 -3.91
C LEU A 28 -5.61 12.16 -3.51
N ARG A 29 -6.47 12.53 -2.54
CA ARG A 29 -7.67 11.73 -2.21
C ARG A 29 -8.62 11.60 -3.39
N THR A 30 -8.82 12.68 -4.14
CA THR A 30 -9.64 12.65 -5.37
C THR A 30 -9.00 11.75 -6.43
N ALA A 31 -7.67 11.72 -6.53
CA ALA A 31 -6.95 10.88 -7.48
C ALA A 31 -7.13 9.37 -7.22
N LEU A 32 -7.48 8.95 -6.00
CA LEU A 32 -7.82 7.55 -5.68
C LEU A 32 -9.09 7.07 -6.39
N ALA A 33 -9.94 7.96 -6.90
CA ALA A 33 -11.14 7.58 -7.67
C ALA A 33 -10.90 7.59 -9.20
N VAL A 34 -9.69 7.95 -9.66
CA VAL A 34 -9.40 8.01 -11.09
C VAL A 34 -9.31 6.59 -11.67
N PRO A 35 -9.92 6.29 -12.84
CA PRO A 35 -9.95 4.93 -13.40
C PRO A 35 -8.57 4.31 -13.70
N ASP A 36 -7.53 5.14 -13.85
CA ASP A 36 -6.17 4.71 -14.17
C ASP A 36 -5.45 4.21 -12.91
N ALA A 37 -5.11 2.91 -12.89
CA ALA A 37 -4.44 2.27 -11.74
C ALA A 37 -3.08 2.93 -11.42
N ALA A 38 -2.34 3.38 -12.43
CA ALA A 38 -1.05 4.04 -12.20
C ALA A 38 -1.21 5.39 -11.47
N VAL A 39 -2.33 6.08 -11.70
CA VAL A 39 -2.66 7.32 -10.98
C VAL A 39 -3.01 7.01 -9.52
N ARG A 40 -3.82 5.98 -9.27
CA ARG A 40 -4.19 5.57 -7.90
C ARG A 40 -2.97 5.10 -7.10
N SER A 41 -2.11 4.27 -7.69
CA SER A 41 -0.84 3.85 -7.09
C SER A 41 0.07 5.03 -6.74
N ALA A 42 0.21 6.00 -7.65
CA ALA A 42 0.99 7.21 -7.40
C ALA A 42 0.38 8.10 -6.31
N ALA A 43 -0.95 8.16 -6.24
CA ALA A 43 -1.65 8.91 -5.18
C ALA A 43 -1.44 8.28 -3.80
N LEU A 44 -1.54 6.95 -3.69
CA LEU A 44 -1.21 6.23 -2.45
C LEU A 44 0.24 6.45 -2.01
N GLU A 45 1.18 6.35 -2.96
CA GLU A 45 2.59 6.60 -2.69
C GLU A 45 2.85 8.02 -2.18
N ALA A 46 2.24 9.03 -2.81
CA ALA A 46 2.38 10.42 -2.40
C ALA A 46 1.70 10.70 -1.05
N LEU A 47 0.50 10.17 -0.81
CA LEU A 47 -0.19 10.29 0.49
C LEU A 47 0.65 9.70 1.61
N ARG A 48 1.25 8.53 1.37
CA ARG A 48 2.17 7.85 2.29
C ARG A 48 3.42 8.69 2.59
N ALA A 49 4.14 9.07 1.54
CA ALA A 49 5.41 9.78 1.65
C ALA A 49 5.25 11.16 2.33
N LEU A 50 4.15 11.86 2.04
CA LEU A 50 3.82 13.15 2.64
C LEU A 50 3.10 13.04 3.99
N ARG A 51 2.82 11.82 4.47
CA ARG A 51 2.06 11.55 5.70
C ARG A 51 0.68 12.24 5.73
N LEU A 52 -0.02 12.20 4.59
CA LEU A 52 -1.32 12.85 4.37
C LEU A 52 -2.51 11.89 4.41
N GLY A 53 -2.30 10.61 4.75
CA GLY A 53 -3.35 9.60 4.89
C GLY A 53 -3.24 8.82 6.20
N ASP A 54 -4.25 7.99 6.46
CA ASP A 54 -4.43 7.19 7.68
C ASP A 54 -4.83 5.74 7.33
N ALA A 55 -4.96 4.90 8.36
CA ALA A 55 -5.28 3.48 8.20
C ALA A 55 -6.61 3.26 7.47
N GLU A 56 -7.66 3.99 7.83
CA GLU A 56 -8.99 3.88 7.21
C GLU A 56 -8.94 4.17 5.70
N LEU A 57 -8.27 5.27 5.33
CA LEU A 57 -8.12 5.65 3.94
C LEU A 57 -7.34 4.61 3.12
N TYR A 58 -6.23 4.10 3.66
CA TYR A 58 -5.43 3.11 2.95
C TYR A 58 -6.14 1.75 2.87
N ALA A 59 -6.90 1.37 3.90
CA ALA A 59 -7.66 0.12 3.93
C ALA A 59 -8.72 0.06 2.83
N LEU A 60 -9.39 1.18 2.52
CA LEU A 60 -10.35 1.25 1.40
C LEU A 60 -9.70 0.84 0.06
N SER A 61 -8.42 1.13 -0.11
CA SER A 61 -7.68 0.81 -1.35
C SER A 61 -7.28 -0.67 -1.45
N LEU A 62 -7.48 -1.48 -0.39
CA LEU A 62 -7.34 -2.94 -0.46
C LEU A 62 -8.48 -3.59 -1.26
N ALA A 63 -9.58 -2.88 -1.55
CA ALA A 63 -10.66 -3.38 -2.40
C ALA A 63 -10.43 -3.09 -3.91
N ASP A 64 -9.31 -2.47 -4.28
CA ASP A 64 -9.04 -2.13 -5.68
C ASP A 64 -8.94 -3.38 -6.56
N ALA A 65 -9.48 -3.31 -7.78
CA ALA A 65 -9.42 -4.41 -8.73
C ALA A 65 -7.97 -4.71 -9.18
N ASP A 66 -7.10 -3.70 -9.21
CA ASP A 66 -5.72 -3.82 -9.65
C ASP A 66 -4.79 -4.22 -8.48
N PRO A 67 -4.07 -5.36 -8.57
CA PRO A 67 -3.17 -5.80 -7.51
C PRO A 67 -2.02 -4.84 -7.22
N GLU A 68 -1.55 -4.05 -8.19
CA GLU A 68 -0.50 -3.05 -7.95
C GLU A 68 -0.99 -1.93 -7.02
N VAL A 69 -2.24 -1.50 -7.18
CA VAL A 69 -2.85 -0.52 -6.27
C VAL A 69 -2.95 -1.09 -4.86
N ARG A 70 -3.36 -2.36 -4.74
CA ARG A 70 -3.41 -3.05 -3.43
C ARG A 70 -2.03 -3.21 -2.79
N ILE A 71 -0.97 -3.45 -3.57
CA ILE A 71 0.42 -3.45 -3.07
C ILE A 71 0.81 -2.07 -2.51
N HIS A 72 0.45 -0.98 -3.19
CA HIS A 72 0.69 0.36 -2.66
C HIS A 72 -0.14 0.66 -1.41
N ALA A 73 -1.37 0.14 -1.32
CA ALA A 73 -2.20 0.24 -0.12
C ALA A 73 -1.54 -0.47 1.07
N VAL A 74 -1.02 -1.69 0.88
CA VAL A 74 -0.25 -2.43 1.89
C VAL A 74 0.97 -1.62 2.35
N ARG A 75 1.77 -1.06 1.44
CA ARG A 75 2.92 -0.21 1.80
C ARG A 75 2.50 1.03 2.58
N ALA A 76 1.36 1.61 2.25
CA ALA A 76 0.81 2.75 2.97
C ALA A 76 0.33 2.38 4.38
N LEU A 77 -0.34 1.24 4.54
CA LEU A 77 -0.74 0.70 5.85
C LEU A 77 0.45 0.41 6.77
N VAL A 78 1.54 -0.13 6.22
CA VAL A 78 2.80 -0.33 6.97
C VAL A 78 3.33 1.00 7.52
N SER A 79 3.24 2.09 6.75
CA SER A 79 3.75 3.41 7.18
C SER A 79 3.01 4.02 8.36
N VAL A 80 1.82 3.50 8.68
CA VAL A 80 0.98 3.93 9.80
C VAL A 80 0.75 2.82 10.82
N ASP A 81 1.55 1.75 10.78
CA ASP A 81 1.49 0.60 11.69
C ASP A 81 0.08 -0.05 11.81
N ALA A 82 -0.67 -0.10 10.71
CA ALA A 82 -2.03 -0.62 10.64
C ALA A 82 -2.09 -2.16 10.56
N VAL A 83 -1.70 -2.83 11.65
CA VAL A 83 -1.61 -4.31 11.74
C VAL A 83 -2.94 -5.03 11.47
N PRO A 84 -4.10 -4.61 12.02
CA PRO A 84 -5.37 -5.29 11.76
C PRO A 84 -5.75 -5.34 10.28
N GLU A 85 -5.55 -4.23 9.57
CA GLU A 85 -5.83 -4.07 8.15
C GLU A 85 -4.87 -4.91 7.30
N LEU A 86 -3.57 -4.92 7.67
CA LEU A 86 -2.58 -5.79 7.04
C LEU A 86 -2.91 -7.28 7.22
N ALA A 87 -3.35 -7.69 8.42
CA ALA A 87 -3.75 -9.06 8.69
C ALA A 87 -4.96 -9.49 7.83
N ALA A 88 -5.92 -8.59 7.60
CA ALA A 88 -7.03 -8.86 6.68
C ALA A 88 -6.55 -9.05 5.23
N ALA A 89 -5.56 -8.27 4.80
CA ALA A 89 -4.96 -8.37 3.45
C ALA A 89 -4.14 -9.67 3.25
N ALA A 90 -3.82 -10.42 4.30
CA ALA A 90 -3.11 -11.70 4.18
C ALA A 90 -3.89 -12.75 3.35
N ALA A 91 -5.20 -12.58 3.20
CA ALA A 91 -6.07 -13.45 2.39
C ALA A 91 -6.26 -12.98 0.94
N ASP A 92 -5.48 -11.99 0.46
CA ASP A 92 -5.63 -11.46 -0.91
C ASP A 92 -5.49 -12.55 -1.97
N ALA A 93 -6.33 -12.50 -3.01
CA ALA A 93 -6.30 -13.46 -4.10
C ALA A 93 -4.98 -13.42 -4.89
N ALA A 94 -4.35 -12.26 -5.00
CA ALA A 94 -3.08 -12.08 -5.68
C ALA A 94 -1.91 -12.44 -4.76
N ARG A 95 -1.07 -13.37 -5.22
CA ARG A 95 0.15 -13.80 -4.53
C ARG A 95 1.06 -12.63 -4.19
N GLU A 96 1.24 -11.68 -5.11
CA GLU A 96 2.14 -10.53 -4.97
C GLU A 96 1.71 -9.63 -3.82
N VAL A 97 0.40 -9.45 -3.63
CA VAL A 97 -0.16 -8.72 -2.50
C VAL A 97 0.15 -9.48 -1.21
N ARG A 98 -0.08 -10.80 -1.15
CA ARG A 98 0.26 -11.61 0.03
C ARG A 98 1.74 -11.57 0.39
N VAL A 99 2.64 -11.60 -0.61
CA VAL A 99 4.09 -11.39 -0.40
C VAL A 99 4.38 -10.00 0.17
N ALA A 100 3.72 -8.95 -0.34
CA ALA A 100 3.86 -7.60 0.18
C ALA A 100 3.37 -7.48 1.63
N VAL A 101 2.26 -8.15 1.98
CA VAL A 101 1.72 -8.19 3.35
C VAL A 101 2.70 -8.89 4.29
N ALA A 102 3.26 -10.05 3.90
CA ALA A 102 4.24 -10.76 4.71
C ALA A 102 5.45 -9.87 5.06
N LYS A 103 6.01 -9.19 4.05
CA LYS A 103 7.12 -8.23 4.25
C LYS A 103 6.70 -7.00 5.06
N GLY A 104 5.45 -6.55 4.88
CA GLY A 104 4.91 -5.40 5.58
C GLY A 104 4.75 -5.67 7.08
N LEU A 105 4.20 -6.82 7.45
CA LEU A 105 4.05 -7.25 8.84
C LEU A 105 5.40 -7.38 9.57
N ALA A 106 6.48 -7.73 8.87
CA ALA A 106 7.85 -7.70 9.40
C ALA A 106 8.34 -6.29 9.82
N SER A 107 7.77 -5.25 9.20
CA SER A 107 8.29 -3.88 9.25
C SER A 107 7.56 -2.97 10.24
N VAL A 108 6.42 -3.41 10.80
CA VAL A 108 5.60 -2.62 11.74
C VAL A 108 6.12 -2.69 13.19
N HIS A 109 5.86 -1.65 14.00
CA HIS A 109 6.45 -1.45 15.33
C HIS A 109 5.99 -2.40 16.46
N ALA A 110 5.21 -3.44 16.16
CA ALA A 110 4.91 -4.51 17.10
C ALA A 110 4.59 -5.81 16.32
N PRO A 111 5.60 -6.63 15.99
CA PRO A 111 5.34 -7.91 15.34
C PRO A 111 4.72 -8.86 16.37
N VAL A 112 3.40 -8.97 16.36
CA VAL A 112 2.75 -10.15 16.92
C VAL A 112 2.92 -11.25 15.86
N PRO A 113 3.42 -12.44 16.19
CA PRO A 113 3.59 -13.50 15.18
C PRO A 113 2.24 -13.98 14.60
N ALA A 114 1.13 -13.80 15.33
CA ALA A 114 -0.19 -14.32 14.93
C ALA A 114 -0.66 -13.85 13.53
N PRO A 115 -0.53 -12.56 13.15
CA PRO A 115 -0.78 -12.12 11.76
C PRO A 115 0.02 -12.83 10.66
N LEU A 116 1.16 -13.44 10.95
CA LEU A 116 1.97 -14.18 9.97
C LEU A 116 1.51 -15.64 9.80
N ASP A 117 0.78 -16.22 10.75
CA ASP A 117 0.37 -17.63 10.72
C ASP A 117 -0.32 -18.05 9.40
N PRO A 118 -1.28 -17.28 8.84
CA PRO A 118 -1.89 -17.62 7.56
C PRO A 118 -0.88 -17.63 6.40
N LEU A 119 0.12 -16.75 6.44
CA LEU A 119 1.12 -16.59 5.39
C LEU A 119 2.23 -17.66 5.49
N LEU A 120 2.55 -18.12 6.71
CA LEU A 120 3.43 -19.26 6.94
C LEU A 120 2.81 -20.58 6.42
N ALA A 121 1.47 -20.66 6.41
CA ALA A 121 0.70 -21.79 5.88
C ALA A 121 0.25 -21.60 4.42
N ASP A 122 0.64 -20.51 3.74
CA ASP A 122 0.20 -20.19 2.38
C ASP A 122 0.54 -21.31 1.39
N PRO A 123 -0.33 -21.64 0.42
CA PRO A 123 0.01 -22.64 -0.61
C PRO A 123 1.20 -22.23 -1.48
N ASP A 124 1.45 -20.93 -1.67
CA ASP A 124 2.53 -20.43 -2.50
C ASP A 124 3.87 -20.37 -1.72
N PRO A 125 4.95 -21.01 -2.22
CA PRO A 125 6.25 -21.02 -1.54
C PRO A 125 6.91 -19.65 -1.42
N LEU A 126 6.61 -18.70 -2.31
CA LEU A 126 7.17 -17.35 -2.22
C LEU A 126 6.54 -16.57 -1.07
N VAL A 127 5.24 -16.77 -0.81
CA VAL A 127 4.56 -16.17 0.33
C VAL A 127 5.13 -16.73 1.63
N ARG A 128 5.25 -18.06 1.75
CA ARG A 128 5.88 -18.70 2.92
C ARG A 128 7.32 -18.22 3.13
N GLY A 129 8.10 -18.12 2.06
CA GLY A 129 9.47 -17.62 2.13
C GLY A 129 9.55 -16.17 2.60
N ALA A 130 8.63 -15.30 2.17
CA ALA A 130 8.55 -13.93 2.64
C ALA A 130 8.14 -13.85 4.12
N ALA A 131 7.21 -14.70 4.58
CA ALA A 131 6.78 -14.75 5.97
C ALA A 131 7.85 -15.32 6.91
N LEU A 132 8.68 -16.26 6.45
CA LEU A 132 9.81 -16.78 7.22
C LEU A 132 10.99 -15.81 7.34
N ALA A 133 11.11 -14.87 6.40
CA ALA A 133 12.13 -13.83 6.41
C ALA A 133 11.69 -12.55 7.17
N ALA A 134 10.45 -12.54 7.68
CA ALA A 134 9.85 -11.46 8.44
C ALA A 134 10.38 -11.41 9.88
#